data_AF-A0A382TAU0-F1
#
_entry.id   AF-A0A382TAU0-F1
#
_cell.length_a   1.000
_cell.length_b   1.000
_cell.length_c   1.000
_cell.angle_alpha   90.00
_cell.angle_beta   90.00
_cell.angle_gamma   90.00
#
_symmetry.space_group_name_H-M   'P 1'
#
loop_
_entity.id
_entity.type
_entity.pdbx_description
1 polymer ?
#
loop_
_entity_poly.entity_id
_entity_poly.type
_entity_poly.pdbx_seq_one_letter_code
_entity_poly.pdbx_strand_id
1 'polypeptide(L)'
;AHHFRNTGTKGTGEKPRSRYWRMMDLCEGKELFLLTATPINNRLLDLQRMIELFTQTENPFFSNIGINSLKGHFRKLDKELNKYFEITDTSSGAITNTKEAEYVLSDDLLFREIVIQRSRSYIKESQKKHGGRDIQFPKKSDPTVAEYSIKKSYGKLLGLFEKAFNRREPLFSLAVYRPLNFYKGEVEDAMEFGRQSQVVGLIRTIFLKRFESSSKAFEQSCENMVFKLLAFLEVNSINTKEKNRLQTWINDNDGILKKAEQNQIELFGGEESSDEEDLIPAELLDDFEEYSREEYQVEKIID
;
A
#
# COMPACT_ATOMS: atom_id res chain seq x y z
N ALA A 1 6.21 -11.26 -3.02
CA ALA A 1 5.75 -11.92 -1.78
C ALA A 1 4.75 -11.06 -0.98
N HIS A 2 5.10 -9.84 -0.55
CA HIS A 2 4.26 -9.04 0.36
C HIS A 2 2.84 -8.76 -0.15
N HIS A 3 2.68 -8.48 -1.45
CA HIS A 3 1.37 -8.24 -2.09
C HIS A 3 0.40 -9.43 -2.11
N PHE A 4 0.87 -10.64 -1.80
CA PHE A 4 0.08 -11.88 -1.86
C PHE A 4 -0.16 -12.48 -0.46
N ARG A 5 -0.10 -11.66 0.59
CA ARG A 5 -0.38 -12.09 1.97
C ARG A 5 -1.87 -12.09 2.33
N ASN A 6 -2.67 -11.34 1.58
CA ASN A 6 -4.13 -11.30 1.75
C ASN A 6 -4.82 -12.03 0.60
N THR A 7 -5.67 -12.99 0.94
CA THR A 7 -6.42 -13.81 -0.03
C THR A 7 -7.46 -13.02 -0.81
N GLY A 8 -8.05 -11.95 -0.24
CA GLY A 8 -9.13 -11.20 -0.88
C GLY A 8 -10.30 -12.09 -1.34
N THR A 9 -10.99 -11.69 -2.40
CA THR A 9 -12.12 -12.43 -2.99
C THR A 9 -11.66 -13.62 -3.83
N LYS A 10 -12.20 -14.82 -3.55
CA LYS A 10 -11.96 -16.05 -4.34
C LYS A 10 -12.54 -16.01 -5.75
N GLY A 11 -13.37 -15.01 -6.03
CA GLY A 11 -14.02 -14.84 -7.32
C GLY A 11 -15.18 -15.82 -7.56
N THR A 12 -15.88 -16.21 -6.50
CA THR A 12 -17.12 -17.00 -6.61
C THR A 12 -18.32 -16.06 -6.69
N GLY A 13 -19.12 -16.13 -7.76
CA GLY A 13 -20.22 -15.21 -8.03
C GLY A 13 -19.80 -14.05 -8.95
N GLU A 14 -20.39 -12.87 -8.77
CA GLU A 14 -20.17 -11.69 -9.62
C GLU A 14 -18.83 -10.97 -9.36
N LYS A 15 -18.15 -11.27 -8.25
CA LYS A 15 -16.91 -10.57 -7.87
C LYS A 15 -15.70 -11.17 -8.60
N PRO A 16 -14.77 -10.36 -9.11
CA PRO A 16 -13.57 -10.88 -9.75
C PRO A 16 -12.63 -11.56 -8.74
N ARG A 17 -11.79 -12.47 -9.25
CA ARG A 17 -10.68 -13.08 -8.49
C ARG A 17 -9.68 -12.01 -8.07
N SER A 18 -9.32 -12.02 -6.78
CA SER A 18 -8.25 -11.19 -6.24
C SER A 18 -6.89 -11.55 -6.84
N ARG A 19 -5.91 -10.65 -6.70
CA ARG A 19 -4.51 -10.90 -7.10
C ARG A 19 -3.92 -12.17 -6.48
N TYR A 20 -4.31 -12.52 -5.25
CA TYR A 20 -3.85 -13.73 -4.59
C TYR A 20 -4.30 -14.99 -5.32
N TRP A 21 -5.59 -15.07 -5.66
CA TRP A 21 -6.13 -16.25 -6.35
C TRP A 21 -5.64 -16.36 -7.78
N ARG A 22 -5.44 -15.24 -8.48
CA ARG A 22 -4.75 -15.26 -9.78
C ARG A 22 -3.32 -15.79 -9.67
N MET A 23 -2.59 -15.39 -8.63
CA MET A 23 -1.24 -15.91 -8.37
C MET A 23 -1.28 -17.41 -7.99
N MET A 24 -2.28 -17.83 -7.23
CA MET A 24 -2.49 -19.24 -6.85
C MET A 24 -2.59 -20.14 -8.10
N ASP A 25 -3.39 -19.71 -9.09
CA ASP A 25 -3.53 -20.41 -10.37
C ASP A 25 -2.20 -20.45 -11.15
N LEU A 26 -1.47 -19.33 -11.17
CA LEU A 26 -0.18 -19.24 -11.86
C LEU A 26 0.90 -20.14 -11.24
N CYS A 27 0.82 -20.39 -9.93
CA CYS A 27 1.77 -21.23 -9.21
C CYS A 27 1.47 -22.73 -9.35
N GLU A 28 0.33 -23.13 -9.92
CA GLU A 28 -0.06 -24.53 -10.05
C GLU A 28 0.95 -25.33 -10.89
N GLY A 29 1.45 -26.44 -10.31
CA GLY A 29 2.44 -27.32 -10.94
C GLY A 29 3.84 -26.69 -11.13
N LYS A 30 4.14 -25.57 -10.46
CA LYS A 30 5.43 -24.89 -10.58
C LYS A 30 6.24 -24.95 -9.28
N GLU A 31 7.55 -24.98 -9.43
CA GLU A 31 8.48 -24.75 -8.33
C GLU A 31 8.53 -23.25 -8.01
N LEU A 32 8.32 -22.88 -6.74
CA LEU A 32 8.15 -21.49 -6.31
C LEU A 32 9.23 -21.08 -5.31
N PHE A 33 9.99 -20.05 -5.66
CA PHE A 33 10.95 -19.40 -4.75
C PHE A 33 10.40 -18.04 -4.29
N LEU A 34 10.16 -17.90 -2.99
CA LEU A 34 9.65 -16.66 -2.39
C LEU A 34 10.77 -15.89 -1.69
N LEU A 35 11.20 -14.78 -2.29
CA LEU A 35 12.22 -13.90 -1.71
C LEU A 35 11.57 -12.83 -0.82
N THR A 36 12.03 -12.73 0.43
CA THR A 36 11.58 -11.72 1.37
C THR A 36 12.63 -11.42 2.44
N ALA A 37 12.75 -10.14 2.82
CA ALA A 37 13.59 -9.72 3.95
C ALA A 37 12.94 -10.04 5.31
N THR A 38 11.62 -10.21 5.35
CA THR A 38 10.85 -10.49 6.56
C THR A 38 9.78 -11.54 6.25
N PRO A 39 10.02 -12.83 6.52
CA PRO A 39 9.06 -13.89 6.21
C PRO A 39 7.71 -13.66 6.90
N ILE A 40 7.75 -13.01 8.07
CA ILE A 40 6.58 -12.62 8.85
C ILE A 40 6.62 -11.11 9.06
N ASN A 41 5.47 -10.47 8.85
CA ASN A 41 5.34 -9.03 9.05
C ASN A 41 4.43 -8.73 10.23
N ASN A 42 3.17 -9.16 10.17
CA ASN A 42 2.18 -8.85 11.21
C ASN A 42 1.51 -10.08 11.81
N ARG A 43 1.31 -11.16 11.05
CA ARG A 43 0.60 -12.37 11.52
C ARG A 43 1.23 -13.63 10.92
N LEU A 44 1.20 -14.73 11.67
CA LEU A 44 1.60 -16.06 11.18
C LEU A 44 0.75 -16.52 9.99
N LEU A 45 -0.51 -16.09 9.96
CA LEU A 45 -1.43 -16.37 8.87
C LEU A 45 -0.90 -15.87 7.52
N ASP A 46 -0.16 -14.76 7.50
CA ASP A 46 0.41 -14.22 6.26
C ASP A 46 1.40 -15.20 5.63
N LEU A 47 2.20 -15.88 6.46
CA LEU A 47 3.12 -16.91 6.00
C LEU A 47 2.37 -18.16 5.55
N GLN A 48 1.33 -18.57 6.29
CA GLN A 48 0.48 -19.69 5.86
C GLN A 48 -0.07 -19.43 4.45
N ARG A 49 -0.51 -18.20 4.13
CA ARG A 49 -1.01 -17.85 2.79
C ARG A 49 0.08 -17.93 1.73
N MET A 50 1.31 -17.56 2.06
CA MET A 50 2.45 -17.73 1.16
C MET A 50 2.77 -19.20 0.91
N ILE A 51 2.68 -20.06 1.93
CA ILE A 51 2.89 -21.50 1.80
C ILE A 51 1.80 -22.12 0.92
N GLU A 52 0.55 -21.71 1.15
CA GLU A 52 -0.59 -22.17 0.37
C GLU A 52 -0.43 -21.94 -1.14
N LEU A 53 0.35 -20.94 -1.59
CA LEU A 53 0.63 -20.68 -3.02
C LEU A 53 1.36 -21.83 -3.71
N PHE A 54 2.20 -22.57 -3.01
CA PHE A 54 2.90 -23.73 -3.59
C PHE A 54 2.34 -25.06 -3.12
N THR A 55 1.60 -25.10 -1.99
CA THR A 55 0.89 -26.31 -1.57
C THR A 55 -0.51 -26.45 -2.16
N GLN A 56 -0.96 -25.47 -2.96
CA GLN A 56 -2.29 -25.47 -3.58
C GLN A 56 -3.45 -25.65 -2.56
N THR A 57 -3.28 -25.12 -1.35
CA THR A 57 -4.20 -25.27 -0.21
C THR A 57 -4.40 -26.70 0.30
N GLU A 58 -3.56 -27.65 -0.13
CA GLU A 58 -3.58 -29.03 0.34
C GLU A 58 -3.14 -29.10 1.81
N ASN A 59 -4.08 -29.44 2.70
CA ASN A 59 -3.81 -29.54 4.13
C ASN A 59 -2.75 -30.61 4.51
N PRO A 60 -2.72 -31.81 3.89
CA PRO A 60 -1.79 -32.87 4.26
C PRO A 60 -0.46 -32.80 3.49
N PHE A 61 -0.15 -31.69 2.83
CA PHE A 61 1.05 -31.54 1.99
C PHE A 61 2.36 -31.89 2.71
N PHE A 62 2.44 -31.60 4.01
CA PHE A 62 3.62 -31.82 4.85
C PHE A 62 3.50 -33.07 5.75
N SER A 63 2.67 -34.05 5.38
CA SER A 63 2.48 -35.27 6.17
C SER A 63 3.78 -36.09 6.30
N ASN A 64 4.67 -35.98 5.31
CA ASN A 64 5.99 -36.62 5.31
C ASN A 64 6.91 -36.14 6.44
N ILE A 65 6.71 -34.92 6.94
CA ILE A 65 7.43 -34.35 8.09
C ILE A 65 6.57 -34.33 9.36
N GLY A 66 5.48 -35.10 9.39
CA GLY A 66 4.60 -35.22 10.56
C GLY A 66 3.54 -34.12 10.70
N ILE A 67 3.34 -33.29 9.67
CA ILE A 67 2.36 -32.20 9.67
C ILE A 67 1.17 -32.56 8.77
N ASN A 68 0.16 -33.19 9.37
CA ASN A 68 -1.04 -33.67 8.65
C ASN A 68 -2.05 -32.56 8.30
N SER A 69 -1.94 -31.40 8.95
CA SER A 69 -2.80 -30.25 8.67
C SER A 69 -2.03 -28.95 8.81
N LEU A 70 -1.73 -28.32 7.68
CA LEU A 70 -1.09 -27.00 7.64
C LEU A 70 -1.88 -25.97 8.47
N LYS A 71 -3.21 -25.90 8.28
CA LYS A 71 -4.10 -25.00 9.04
C LYS A 71 -4.09 -25.30 10.54
N GLY A 72 -4.08 -26.58 10.91
CA GLY A 72 -4.01 -27.00 12.31
C GLY A 72 -2.69 -26.60 12.96
N HIS A 73 -1.58 -26.81 12.25
CA HIS A 73 -0.24 -26.44 12.68
C HIS A 73 -0.12 -24.95 12.96
N PHE A 74 -0.52 -24.11 12.00
CA PHE A 74 -0.47 -22.65 12.16
C PHE A 74 -1.39 -22.14 13.27
N ARG A 75 -2.55 -22.75 13.49
CA ARG A 75 -3.41 -22.42 14.65
C ARG A 75 -2.76 -22.75 16.00
N LYS A 76 -1.99 -23.83 16.07
CA LYS A 76 -1.24 -24.20 17.27
C LYS A 76 -0.11 -23.19 17.53
N LEU A 77 0.68 -22.90 16.49
CA LEU A 77 1.76 -21.91 16.57
C LEU A 77 1.25 -20.53 17.00
N ASP A 78 0.12 -20.07 16.45
CA ASP A 78 -0.47 -18.77 16.83
C ASP A 78 -0.87 -18.72 18.30
N LYS A 79 -1.41 -19.81 18.86
CA LYS A 79 -1.71 -19.90 20.30
C LYS A 79 -0.45 -19.90 21.17
N GLU A 80 0.59 -20.63 20.77
CA GLU A 80 1.86 -20.68 21.51
C GLU A 80 2.55 -19.31 21.50
N LEU A 81 2.53 -18.63 20.35
CA LEU A 81 3.06 -17.28 20.19
C LEU A 81 2.31 -16.27 21.06
N ASN A 82 0.98 -16.29 21.04
CA ASN A 82 0.17 -15.39 21.87
C ASN A 82 0.41 -15.62 23.36
N LYS A 83 0.50 -16.89 23.80
CA LYS A 83 0.81 -17.23 25.19
C LYS A 83 2.19 -16.72 25.62
N TYR A 84 3.19 -16.79 24.73
CA TYR A 84 4.51 -16.25 24.99
C TYR A 84 4.45 -14.73 25.21
N PHE A 85 3.73 -14.01 24.35
CA PHE A 85 3.55 -12.55 24.47
C PHE A 85 2.77 -12.11 25.71
N GLU A 86 1.76 -12.89 26.13
CA GLU A 86 1.01 -12.64 27.37
C GLU A 86 1.90 -12.76 28.62
N ILE A 87 2.90 -13.66 28.60
CA ILE A 87 3.82 -13.88 29.72
C ILE A 87 4.91 -12.80 29.79
N THR A 88 5.30 -12.20 28.67
CA THR A 88 6.41 -11.22 28.59
C THR A 88 6.02 -9.77 28.89
N ASP A 89 4.77 -9.51 29.30
CA ASP A 89 4.24 -8.20 29.72
C ASP A 89 4.52 -7.04 28.74
N THR A 90 4.48 -7.35 27.43
CA THR A 90 4.52 -6.34 26.38
C THR A 90 3.10 -5.84 26.15
N SER A 91 2.73 -4.77 26.86
CA SER A 91 1.46 -4.05 26.75
C SER A 91 1.30 -3.34 25.39
N SER A 92 1.20 -4.12 24.32
CA SER A 92 0.65 -3.71 23.02
C SER A 92 0.39 -4.99 22.19
N GLY A 93 -0.90 -5.35 22.03
CA GLY A 93 -1.38 -6.54 21.32
C GLY A 93 -1.18 -6.51 19.80
N ALA A 94 0.00 -6.10 19.34
CA ALA A 94 0.45 -6.22 17.98
C ALA A 94 1.84 -6.85 18.00
N ILE A 95 2.01 -7.92 17.24
CA ILE A 95 3.29 -8.54 16.91
C ILE A 95 4.16 -7.45 16.26
N THR A 96 4.81 -6.64 17.08
CA THR A 96 5.65 -5.51 16.67
C THR A 96 7.13 -5.86 16.84
N ASN A 97 7.43 -6.94 17.55
CA ASN A 97 8.79 -7.46 17.65
C ASN A 97 8.96 -8.66 16.70
N THR A 98 9.12 -8.36 15.41
CA THR A 98 9.44 -9.34 14.35
C THR A 98 10.61 -10.25 14.72
N LYS A 99 11.56 -9.76 15.54
CA LYS A 99 12.71 -10.55 16.03
C LYS A 99 12.34 -11.66 17.01
N GLU A 100 11.33 -11.45 17.87
CA GLU A 100 10.91 -12.46 18.86
C GLU A 100 10.08 -13.56 18.19
N ALA A 101 9.20 -13.18 17.27
CA ALA A 101 8.48 -14.14 16.43
C ALA A 101 9.46 -14.97 15.59
N GLU A 102 10.50 -14.36 15.01
CA GLU A 102 11.56 -15.09 14.30
C GLU A 102 12.28 -16.11 15.20
N TYR A 103 12.51 -15.79 16.48
CA TYR A 103 13.16 -16.71 17.41
C TYR A 103 12.28 -17.92 17.73
N VAL A 104 11.02 -17.71 18.12
CA VAL A 104 10.06 -18.78 18.43
C VAL A 104 9.86 -19.73 17.24
N LEU A 105 9.89 -19.18 16.04
CA LEU A 105 9.62 -19.94 14.82
C LEU A 105 10.88 -20.58 14.24
N SER A 106 12.08 -20.16 14.66
CA SER A 106 13.31 -20.83 14.28
C SER A 106 13.41 -22.26 14.82
N ASP A 107 12.70 -22.56 15.91
CA ASP A 107 12.59 -23.90 16.48
C ASP A 107 11.48 -24.75 15.83
N ASP A 108 10.56 -24.14 15.06
CA ASP A 108 9.48 -24.87 14.41
C ASP A 108 9.99 -25.71 13.24
N LEU A 109 9.55 -26.97 13.17
CA LEU A 109 9.97 -27.92 12.15
C LEU A 109 9.61 -27.45 10.74
N LEU A 110 8.39 -26.96 10.53
CA LEU A 110 7.95 -26.53 9.20
C LEU A 110 8.81 -25.38 8.72
N PHE A 111 9.05 -24.40 9.59
CA PHE A 111 9.89 -23.24 9.28
C PHE A 111 11.31 -23.64 8.90
N ARG A 112 11.93 -24.55 9.63
CA ARG A 112 13.29 -25.01 9.34
C ARG A 112 13.41 -25.70 7.97
N GLU A 113 12.37 -26.40 7.54
CA GLU A 113 12.36 -27.11 6.25
C GLU A 113 12.08 -26.18 5.06
N ILE A 114 11.24 -25.15 5.23
CA ILE A 114 10.80 -24.29 4.11
C ILE A 114 11.54 -22.94 4.04
N VAL A 115 12.04 -22.44 5.18
CA VAL A 115 12.64 -21.10 5.26
C VAL A 115 14.16 -21.22 5.25
N ILE A 116 14.76 -20.85 4.13
CA ILE A 116 16.22 -20.72 4.03
C ILE A 116 16.61 -19.33 4.55
N GLN A 117 16.90 -19.21 5.84
CA GLN A 117 17.41 -17.97 6.40
C GLN A 117 18.88 -17.78 6.01
N ARG A 118 19.21 -16.70 5.28
CA ARG A 118 20.59 -16.34 4.92
C ARG A 118 21.11 -15.18 5.79
N SER A 119 20.84 -15.23 7.09
CA SER A 119 21.39 -14.25 8.02
C SER A 119 22.90 -14.43 8.16
N ARG A 120 23.63 -13.35 8.48
CA ARG A 120 25.08 -13.41 8.67
C ARG A 120 25.48 -14.38 9.78
N SER A 121 24.70 -14.45 10.86
CA SER A 121 24.90 -15.39 11.96
C SER A 121 24.70 -16.82 11.51
N TYR A 122 23.58 -17.12 10.83
CA TYR A 122 23.29 -18.46 10.31
C TYR A 122 24.40 -18.97 9.39
N ILE A 123 24.86 -18.13 8.44
CA ILE A 123 25.92 -18.50 7.51
C ILE A 123 27.22 -18.83 8.26
N LYS A 124 27.61 -18.03 9.26
CA LYS A 124 28.80 -18.32 10.08
C LYS A 124 28.67 -19.64 10.84
N GLU A 125 27.53 -19.90 11.45
CA GLU A 125 27.31 -21.13 12.23
C GLU A 125 27.26 -22.37 11.34
N SER A 126 26.56 -22.29 10.21
CA SER A 126 26.47 -23.37 9.22
C SER A 126 27.85 -23.73 8.65
N GLN A 127 28.68 -22.75 8.29
CA GLN A 127 30.04 -23.02 7.82
C GLN A 127 30.91 -23.70 8.90
N LYS A 128 30.79 -23.28 10.17
CA LYS A 128 31.49 -23.94 11.28
C LYS A 128 31.08 -25.41 11.44
N LYS A 129 29.78 -25.71 11.35
CA LYS A 129 29.24 -27.08 11.49
C LYS A 129 29.68 -28.01 10.35
N HIS A 130 29.81 -27.49 9.13
CA HIS A 130 30.15 -28.29 7.95
C HIS A 130 31.63 -28.25 7.54
N GLY A 131 32.53 -27.74 8.41
CA GLY A 131 33.96 -27.64 8.10
C GLY A 131 34.28 -26.70 6.93
N GLY A 132 33.41 -25.73 6.67
CA GLY A 132 33.53 -24.75 5.60
C GLY A 132 34.56 -23.66 5.91
N ARG A 133 34.68 -22.69 4.99
CA ARG A 133 35.66 -21.59 5.11
C ARG A 133 35.21 -20.59 6.18
N ASP A 134 36.16 -19.91 6.82
CA ASP A 134 35.85 -18.78 7.71
C ASP A 134 35.28 -17.61 6.88
N ILE A 135 33.98 -17.36 7.00
CA ILE A 135 33.29 -16.28 6.28
C ILE A 135 33.33 -15.01 7.13
N GLN A 136 34.07 -14.02 6.66
CA GLN A 136 34.06 -12.68 7.22
C GLN A 136 33.03 -11.80 6.53
N PHE A 137 32.18 -11.16 7.32
CA PHE A 137 31.23 -10.17 6.82
C PHE A 137 31.77 -8.76 7.10
N PRO A 138 31.50 -7.77 6.23
CA PRO A 138 31.85 -6.39 6.49
C PRO A 138 31.27 -5.93 7.83
N LYS A 139 32.13 -5.38 8.70
CA LYS A 139 31.67 -4.69 9.90
C LYS A 139 31.03 -3.39 9.46
N LYS A 140 29.78 -3.17 9.86
CA LYS A 140 29.08 -1.91 9.61
C LYS A 140 29.82 -0.86 10.45
N SER A 141 30.35 0.18 9.82
CA SER A 141 30.89 1.33 10.56
C SER A 141 29.78 1.97 11.37
N ASP A 142 30.14 2.59 12.48
CA ASP A 142 29.20 3.39 13.25
C ASP A 142 28.61 4.50 12.36
N PRO A 143 27.31 4.81 12.50
CA PRO A 143 26.69 5.87 11.72
C PRO A 143 27.39 7.18 12.05
N THR A 144 27.89 7.86 11.01
CA THR A 144 28.40 9.22 11.14
C THR A 144 27.24 10.19 10.99
N VAL A 145 27.14 11.15 11.91
CA VAL A 145 26.14 12.21 11.80
C VAL A 145 26.51 13.07 10.60
N ALA A 146 25.63 13.08 9.60
CA ALA A 146 25.69 14.07 8.54
C ALA A 146 25.02 15.35 9.05
N GLU A 147 25.74 16.47 9.07
CA GLU A 147 25.12 17.76 9.35
C GLU A 147 24.31 18.23 8.14
N TYR A 148 22.98 18.25 8.27
CA TYR A 148 22.08 18.83 7.28
C TYR A 148 20.93 19.56 7.97
N SER A 149 20.31 20.50 7.25
CA SER A 149 19.13 21.20 7.73
C SER A 149 17.97 20.97 6.77
N ILE A 150 17.00 20.16 7.21
CA ILE A 150 15.74 19.93 6.48
C ILE A 150 15.04 21.27 6.23
N LYS A 151 15.10 22.19 7.19
CA LYS A 151 14.49 23.53 7.05
C LYS A 151 15.12 24.34 5.91
N LYS A 152 16.44 24.24 5.70
CA LYS A 152 17.11 24.93 4.58
C LYS A 152 16.68 24.33 3.23
N SER A 153 16.56 23.01 3.13
CA SER A 153 16.20 22.34 1.87
C SER A 153 14.71 22.35 1.56
N TYR A 154 13.86 22.15 2.57
CA TYR A 154 12.43 21.88 2.42
C TYR A 154 11.53 22.86 3.18
N GLY A 155 12.08 23.92 3.80
CA GLY A 155 11.29 24.83 4.66
C GLY A 155 10.05 25.41 3.99
N LYS A 156 10.15 25.82 2.72
CA LYS A 156 8.99 26.31 1.94
C LYS A 156 7.95 25.19 1.73
N LEU A 157 8.41 23.99 1.35
CA LEU A 157 7.54 22.84 1.13
C LEU A 157 6.84 22.41 2.42
N LEU A 158 7.55 22.40 3.55
CA LEU A 158 6.97 22.12 4.87
C LEU A 158 5.88 23.13 5.22
N GLY A 159 6.10 24.42 4.96
CA GLY A 159 5.09 25.45 5.17
C GLY A 159 3.86 25.28 4.27
N LEU A 160 4.04 24.87 3.01
CA LEU A 160 2.91 24.54 2.11
C LEU A 160 2.17 23.30 2.59
N PHE A 161 2.89 22.27 3.03
CA PHE A 161 2.32 21.05 3.56
C PHE A 161 1.50 21.31 4.82
N GLU A 162 2.02 22.09 5.78
CA GLU A 162 1.30 22.46 7.00
C GLU A 162 0.00 23.23 6.69
N LYS A 163 0.04 24.17 5.75
CA LYS A 163 -1.15 24.91 5.29
C LYS A 163 -2.15 23.98 4.62
N ALA A 164 -1.70 23.11 3.72
CA ALA A 164 -2.57 22.21 2.97
C ALA A 164 -3.28 21.18 3.87
N PHE A 165 -2.59 20.70 4.91
CA PHE A 165 -3.09 19.69 5.84
C PHE A 165 -3.67 20.26 7.14
N ASN A 166 -3.96 21.57 7.18
CA ASN A 166 -4.53 22.22 8.34
C ASN A 166 -5.84 21.53 8.76
N ARG A 167 -6.05 21.33 10.08
CA ARG A 167 -7.23 20.63 10.57
C ARG A 167 -8.53 21.41 10.41
N ARG A 168 -8.49 22.75 10.48
CA ARG A 168 -9.67 23.63 10.47
C ARG A 168 -10.02 24.06 9.05
N GLU A 169 -9.04 24.57 8.30
CA GLU A 169 -9.22 25.07 6.94
C GLU A 169 -8.16 24.44 6.02
N PRO A 170 -8.26 23.13 5.71
CA PRO A 170 -7.32 22.47 4.82
C PRO A 170 -7.49 22.96 3.38
N LEU A 171 -6.41 23.44 2.75
CA LEU A 171 -6.41 23.61 1.29
C LEU A 171 -6.61 22.27 0.57
N PHE A 172 -6.09 21.18 1.16
CA PHE A 172 -6.28 19.82 0.66
C PHE A 172 -7.55 19.19 1.26
N SER A 173 -8.70 19.78 0.95
CA SER A 173 -10.02 19.42 1.50
C SER A 173 -10.51 18.04 1.03
N LEU A 174 -10.10 17.61 -0.17
CA LEU A 174 -10.54 16.36 -0.81
C LEU A 174 -12.06 16.29 -0.96
N ALA A 175 -12.69 17.40 -1.40
CA ALA A 175 -14.14 17.55 -1.55
C ALA A 175 -14.77 16.41 -2.36
N VAL A 176 -14.12 15.96 -3.43
CA VAL A 176 -14.54 14.83 -4.27
C VAL A 176 -14.70 13.52 -3.49
N TYR A 177 -13.91 13.31 -2.44
CA TYR A 177 -13.96 12.11 -1.57
C TYR A 177 -14.87 12.29 -0.35
N ARG A 178 -15.50 13.48 -0.21
CA ARG A 178 -16.47 13.77 0.85
C ARG A 178 -17.65 14.58 0.32
N PRO A 179 -18.36 14.07 -0.70
CA PRO A 179 -19.45 14.78 -1.36
C PRO A 179 -20.63 15.10 -0.44
N LEU A 180 -20.85 14.32 0.63
CA LEU A 180 -21.95 14.58 1.57
C LEU A 180 -21.82 15.91 2.33
N ASN A 181 -20.62 16.52 2.36
CA ASN A 181 -20.48 17.89 2.87
C ASN A 181 -21.17 18.94 1.99
N PHE A 182 -21.50 18.59 0.75
CA PHE A 182 -22.09 19.46 -0.27
C PHE A 182 -23.49 18.98 -0.66
N TYR A 183 -24.03 17.97 0.00
CA TYR A 183 -25.40 17.51 -0.19
C TYR A 183 -26.37 18.60 0.30
N LYS A 184 -27.44 18.86 -0.47
CA LYS A 184 -28.43 19.91 -0.18
C LYS A 184 -29.51 19.45 0.80
N GLY A 185 -29.75 18.14 0.88
CA GLY A 185 -30.73 17.54 1.79
C GLY A 185 -30.15 17.22 3.17
N GLU A 186 -30.95 16.53 3.99
CA GLU A 186 -30.49 16.00 5.27
C GLU A 186 -29.68 14.72 5.06
N VAL A 187 -28.50 14.64 5.67
CA VAL A 187 -27.68 13.43 5.63
C VAL A 187 -28.21 12.45 6.68
N GLU A 188 -29.05 11.52 6.25
CA GLU A 188 -29.63 10.51 7.15
C GLU A 188 -28.62 9.43 7.56
N ASP A 189 -27.71 9.06 6.65
CA ASP A 189 -26.71 8.02 6.89
C ASP A 189 -25.43 8.60 7.55
N ALA A 190 -25.46 8.67 8.88
CA ALA A 190 -24.30 9.06 9.68
C ALA A 190 -23.09 8.12 9.51
N MET A 191 -23.32 6.85 9.16
CA MET A 191 -22.25 5.88 8.95
C MET A 191 -21.50 6.18 7.65
N GLU A 192 -22.22 6.47 6.57
CA GLU A 192 -21.63 6.85 5.28
C GLU A 192 -20.87 8.17 5.39
N PHE A 193 -21.43 9.16 6.09
CA PHE A 193 -20.74 10.42 6.37
C PHE A 193 -19.41 10.22 7.14
N GLY A 194 -19.44 9.32 8.13
CA GLY A 194 -18.25 8.88 8.86
C GLY A 194 -17.24 8.19 7.96
N ARG A 195 -17.68 7.31 7.05
CA ARG A 195 -16.82 6.59 6.11
C ARG A 195 -16.09 7.53 5.16
N GLN A 196 -16.77 8.53 4.60
CA GLN A 196 -16.12 9.54 3.75
C GLN A 196 -15.05 10.34 4.52
N SER A 197 -15.34 10.69 5.77
CA SER A 197 -14.36 11.35 6.65
C SER A 197 -13.13 10.48 6.90
N GLN A 198 -13.31 9.16 7.06
CA GLN A 198 -12.21 8.21 7.19
C GLN A 198 -11.40 8.07 5.90
N VAL A 199 -12.03 8.06 4.73
CA VAL A 199 -11.35 8.03 3.43
C VAL A 199 -10.44 9.25 3.28
N VAL A 200 -10.94 10.46 3.56
CA VAL A 200 -10.13 11.68 3.56
C VAL A 200 -8.95 11.58 4.53
N GLY A 201 -9.19 11.08 5.75
CA GLY A 201 -8.13 10.85 6.73
C GLY A 201 -7.07 9.87 6.25
N LEU A 202 -7.48 8.79 5.58
CA LEU A 202 -6.59 7.77 5.02
C LEU A 202 -5.74 8.35 3.90
N ILE A 203 -6.33 9.07 2.94
CA ILE A 203 -5.62 9.72 1.84
C ILE A 203 -4.58 10.68 2.41
N ARG A 204 -4.96 11.55 3.37
CA ARG A 204 -4.02 12.48 4.00
C ARG A 204 -2.87 11.76 4.72
N THR A 205 -3.17 10.69 5.43
CA THR A 205 -2.14 9.86 6.09
C THR A 205 -1.18 9.25 5.08
N ILE A 206 -1.69 8.78 3.93
CA ILE A 206 -0.85 8.24 2.86
C ILE A 206 0.06 9.34 2.30
N PHE A 207 -0.44 10.54 2.02
CA PHE A 207 0.38 11.66 1.55
C PHE A 207 1.49 12.02 2.55
N LEU A 208 1.20 12.03 3.86
CA LEU A 208 2.22 12.26 4.89
C LEU A 208 3.29 11.16 4.86
N LYS A 209 2.90 9.88 4.80
CA LYS A 209 3.86 8.77 4.71
C LYS A 209 4.72 8.84 3.45
N ARG A 210 4.13 9.26 2.32
CA ARG A 210 4.83 9.42 1.05
C ARG A 210 5.81 10.60 1.11
N PHE A 211 5.42 11.70 1.77
CA PHE A 211 6.28 12.84 2.07
C PHE A 211 7.47 12.46 2.97
N GLU A 212 7.25 11.68 4.03
CA GLU A 212 8.30 11.16 4.90
C GLU A 212 9.23 10.18 4.17
N SER A 213 8.72 9.45 3.19
CA SER A 213 9.50 8.47 2.42
C SER A 213 10.50 9.13 1.47
N SER A 214 10.06 10.06 0.61
CA SER A 214 10.93 10.85 -0.26
C SER A 214 10.16 11.97 -0.98
N SER A 215 10.89 13.00 -1.43
CA SER A 215 10.32 14.05 -2.28
C SER A 215 9.70 13.48 -3.57
N LYS A 216 10.34 12.48 -4.18
CA LYS A 216 9.83 11.80 -5.38
C LYS A 216 8.56 10.99 -5.13
N ALA A 217 8.48 10.28 -4.00
CA ALA A 217 7.26 9.54 -3.64
C ALA A 217 6.07 10.48 -3.40
N PHE A 218 6.33 11.67 -2.85
CA PHE A 218 5.33 12.72 -2.65
C PHE A 218 4.93 13.41 -3.95
N GLU A 219 5.89 13.79 -4.80
CA GLU A 219 5.66 14.35 -6.15
C GLU A 219 4.70 13.45 -6.94
N GLN A 220 5.00 12.16 -7.02
CA GLN A 220 4.14 11.16 -7.68
C GLN A 220 2.72 11.09 -7.07
N SER A 221 2.58 11.30 -5.75
CA SER A 221 1.27 11.27 -5.11
C SER A 221 0.45 12.50 -5.51
N CYS A 222 1.09 13.66 -5.62
CA CYS A 222 0.46 14.89 -6.09
C CYS A 222 0.05 14.77 -7.56
N GLU A 223 0.94 14.26 -8.43
CA GLU A 223 0.67 14.06 -9.87
C GLU A 223 -0.55 13.15 -10.08
N ASN A 224 -0.57 11.98 -9.44
CA ASN A 224 -1.70 11.05 -9.52
C ASN A 224 -3.01 11.67 -9.00
N MET A 225 -2.94 12.51 -7.96
CA MET A 225 -4.12 13.17 -7.43
C MET A 225 -4.63 14.27 -8.36
N VAL A 226 -3.73 15.03 -9.00
CA VAL A 226 -4.11 16.05 -9.98
C VAL A 226 -4.89 15.41 -11.14
N PHE A 227 -4.40 14.32 -11.73
CA PHE A 227 -5.12 13.63 -12.81
C PHE A 227 -6.50 13.12 -12.38
N LYS A 228 -6.63 12.60 -11.15
CA LYS A 228 -7.94 12.20 -10.60
C LYS A 228 -8.89 13.37 -10.40
N LEU A 229 -8.39 14.51 -9.94
CA LEU A 229 -9.21 15.70 -9.77
C LEU A 229 -9.62 16.29 -11.13
N LEU A 230 -8.71 16.27 -12.12
CA LEU A 230 -9.03 16.66 -13.49
C LEU A 230 -10.10 15.75 -14.11
N ALA A 231 -10.01 14.43 -13.92
CA ALA A 231 -11.04 13.50 -14.39
C ALA A 231 -12.41 13.81 -13.77
N PHE A 232 -12.46 14.05 -12.46
CA PHE A 232 -13.69 14.48 -11.79
C PHE A 232 -14.24 15.79 -12.39
N LEU A 233 -13.38 16.78 -12.61
CA LEU A 233 -13.76 18.09 -13.17
C LEU A 233 -14.26 17.95 -14.61
N GLU A 234 -13.66 17.09 -15.42
CA GLU A 234 -14.09 16.84 -16.80
C GLU A 234 -15.52 16.27 -16.84
N VAL A 235 -15.80 15.30 -15.97
CA VAL A 235 -17.14 14.68 -15.85
C VAL A 235 -18.18 15.67 -15.30
N ASN A 236 -17.81 16.55 -14.36
CA ASN A 236 -18.77 17.38 -13.63
C ASN A 236 -18.86 18.86 -14.10
N SER A 237 -17.98 19.29 -15.01
CA SER A 237 -18.04 20.61 -15.66
C SER A 237 -18.97 20.57 -16.87
N ILE A 238 -20.25 20.87 -16.65
CA ILE A 238 -21.29 20.64 -17.67
C ILE A 238 -21.51 21.89 -18.52
N ASN A 239 -21.55 23.06 -17.88
CA ASN A 239 -21.85 24.30 -18.59
C ASN A 239 -20.60 24.92 -19.23
N THR A 240 -20.81 25.76 -20.25
CA THR A 240 -19.72 26.39 -21.01
C THR A 240 -18.76 27.19 -20.13
N LYS A 241 -19.24 27.81 -19.04
CA LYS A 241 -18.41 28.61 -18.14
C LYS A 241 -17.45 27.72 -17.34
N GLU A 242 -17.93 26.60 -16.82
CA GLU A 242 -17.12 25.62 -16.08
C GLU A 242 -16.09 24.96 -17.00
N LYS A 243 -16.51 24.50 -18.18
CA LYS A 243 -15.61 23.93 -19.19
C LYS A 243 -14.50 24.90 -19.59
N ASN A 244 -14.86 26.16 -19.86
CA ASN A 244 -13.87 27.19 -20.18
C ASN A 244 -12.91 27.45 -19.02
N ARG A 245 -13.39 27.43 -17.77
CA ARG A 245 -12.53 27.60 -16.58
C ARG A 245 -11.56 26.42 -16.44
N LEU A 246 -12.04 25.19 -16.61
CA LEU A 246 -11.21 24.00 -16.58
C LEU A 246 -10.13 24.06 -17.66
N GLN A 247 -10.51 24.38 -18.90
CA GLN A 247 -9.55 24.49 -20.00
C GLN A 247 -8.51 25.58 -19.75
N THR A 248 -8.92 26.76 -19.26
CA THR A 248 -7.97 27.81 -18.87
C THR A 248 -6.99 27.31 -17.82
N TRP A 249 -7.48 26.60 -16.79
CA TRP A 249 -6.62 26.04 -15.75
C TRP A 249 -5.63 25.00 -16.32
N ILE A 250 -6.09 24.11 -17.20
CA ILE A 250 -5.22 23.13 -17.88
C ILE A 250 -4.13 23.86 -18.68
N ASN A 251 -4.52 24.85 -19.50
CA ASN A 251 -3.60 25.63 -20.32
C ASN A 251 -2.57 26.40 -19.47
N ASP A 252 -3.00 27.01 -18.37
CA ASP A 252 -2.12 27.74 -17.45
C ASP A 252 -1.11 26.82 -16.74
N ASN A 253 -1.39 25.52 -16.66
CA ASN A 253 -0.57 24.53 -15.97
C ASN A 253 0.03 23.46 -16.90
N ASP A 254 -0.05 23.64 -18.22
CA ASP A 254 0.37 22.67 -19.26
C ASP A 254 1.77 22.11 -19.00
N GLY A 255 2.75 22.97 -18.71
CA GLY A 255 4.13 22.54 -18.46
C GLY A 255 4.30 21.63 -17.24
N ILE A 256 3.46 21.78 -16.20
CA ILE A 256 3.46 20.89 -15.03
C ILE A 256 2.76 19.58 -15.36
N LEU A 257 1.67 19.63 -16.13
CA LEU A 257 0.87 18.47 -16.51
C LEU A 257 1.65 17.54 -17.46
N LYS A 258 2.29 18.09 -18.51
CA LYS A 258 3.18 17.34 -19.41
C LYS A 258 4.33 16.66 -18.66
N LYS A 259 4.90 17.34 -17.67
CA LYS A 259 5.95 16.75 -16.82
C LYS A 259 5.40 15.62 -15.94
N ALA A 260 4.20 15.78 -15.38
CA ALA A 260 3.56 14.76 -14.56
C ALA A 260 3.24 13.50 -15.38
N GLU A 261 2.78 13.69 -16.62
CA GLU A 261 2.53 12.61 -17.59
C GLU A 261 3.83 11.88 -17.94
N GLN A 262 4.89 12.61 -18.29
CA GLN A 262 6.21 12.04 -18.57
C GLN A 262 6.73 11.21 -17.39
N ASN A 263 6.60 11.72 -16.16
CA ASN A 263 6.99 10.98 -14.95
C ASN A 263 6.18 9.67 -14.77
N GLN A 264 4.89 9.65 -15.14
CA GLN A 264 4.10 8.42 -15.11
C GLN A 264 4.60 7.41 -16.16
N ILE A 265 4.87 7.85 -17.39
CA ILE A 265 5.38 7.01 -18.48
C ILE A 265 6.74 6.39 -18.10
N GLU A 266 7.65 7.19 -17.54
CA GLU A 266 8.96 6.70 -17.08
C GLU A 266 8.85 5.60 -16.01
N LEU A 267 7.82 5.66 -15.15
CA LEU A 267 7.66 4.75 -14.02
C LEU A 267 6.86 3.50 -14.34
N PHE A 268 5.82 3.62 -15.16
CA PHE A 268 4.87 2.55 -15.43
C PHE A 268 4.93 2.02 -16.87
N GLY A 269 5.67 2.68 -17.76
CA GLY A 269 5.61 2.46 -19.20
C GLY A 269 4.36 3.11 -19.82
N GLY A 270 4.38 3.30 -21.14
CA GLY A 270 3.32 3.95 -21.90
C GLY A 270 3.87 4.66 -23.14
N GLU A 271 2.98 5.17 -23.97
CA GLU A 271 3.32 6.09 -25.05
C GLU A 271 2.93 7.51 -24.61
N GLU A 272 3.68 8.53 -25.06
CA GLU A 272 3.27 9.92 -24.88
C GLU A 272 1.93 10.11 -25.61
N SER A 273 0.96 10.77 -24.96
CA SER A 273 -0.29 11.13 -25.65
C SER A 273 0.04 11.97 -26.89
N SER A 274 -0.49 11.58 -28.05
CA SER A 274 -0.25 12.29 -29.31
C SER A 274 -1.06 13.58 -29.43
N ASP A 275 -2.09 13.73 -28.60
CA ASP A 275 -3.07 14.81 -28.65
C ASP A 275 -3.24 15.47 -27.27
N GLU A 276 -3.28 16.80 -27.24
CA GLU A 276 -3.54 17.60 -26.01
C GLU A 276 -4.93 17.30 -25.40
N GLU A 277 -5.82 16.62 -26.15
CA GLU A 277 -7.17 16.19 -25.73
C GLU A 277 -7.18 14.90 -24.90
N ASP A 278 -6.09 14.12 -24.86
CA ASP A 278 -6.02 12.80 -24.19
C ASP A 278 -5.21 12.82 -22.87
N LEU A 279 -5.08 13.99 -22.24
CA LEU A 279 -4.32 14.15 -20.98
C LEU A 279 -4.86 13.28 -19.82
N ILE A 280 -6.16 12.96 -19.85
CA ILE A 280 -6.84 12.18 -18.82
C ILE A 280 -7.20 10.81 -19.41
N PRO A 281 -6.55 9.71 -18.97
CA PRO A 281 -6.91 8.36 -19.38
C PRO A 281 -8.41 8.07 -19.19
N ALA A 282 -9.04 7.43 -20.18
CA ALA A 282 -10.45 7.05 -20.13
C ALA A 282 -10.80 6.22 -18.88
N GLU A 283 -9.89 5.36 -18.42
CA GLU A 283 -10.05 4.57 -17.19
C GLU A 283 -10.25 5.45 -15.94
N LEU A 284 -9.67 6.66 -15.90
CA LEU A 284 -9.85 7.60 -14.79
C LEU A 284 -11.17 8.37 -14.89
N LEU A 285 -11.72 8.55 -16.09
CA LEU A 285 -13.04 9.15 -16.28
C LEU A 285 -14.14 8.19 -15.79
N ASP A 286 -13.98 6.90 -16.06
CA ASP A 286 -14.92 5.84 -15.61
C ASP A 286 -15.00 5.70 -14.09
N ASP A 287 -14.01 6.22 -13.34
CA ASP A 287 -14.02 6.24 -11.86
C ASP A 287 -15.01 7.28 -11.29
N PHE A 288 -15.55 8.19 -12.11
CA PHE A 288 -16.41 9.28 -11.67
C PHE A 288 -17.76 9.30 -12.39
N GLU A 289 -18.82 9.55 -11.62
CA GLU A 289 -20.17 9.77 -12.14
C GLU A 289 -20.51 11.27 -12.11
N GLU A 290 -21.40 11.70 -13.00
CA GLU A 290 -21.94 13.05 -12.99
C GLU A 290 -22.84 13.23 -11.75
N TYR A 291 -22.56 14.26 -10.94
CA TYR A 291 -23.35 14.55 -9.76
C TYR A 291 -24.61 15.34 -10.09
N SER A 292 -25.75 14.89 -9.56
CA SER A 292 -27.01 15.63 -9.65
C SER A 292 -26.88 17.00 -9.00
N ARG A 293 -27.05 18.06 -9.80
CA ARG A 293 -27.09 19.45 -9.32
C ARG A 293 -28.35 19.77 -8.53
N GLU A 294 -29.38 18.93 -8.58
CA GLU A 294 -30.55 19.07 -7.73
C GLU A 294 -30.23 18.64 -6.29
N GLU A 295 -29.40 17.61 -6.15
CA GLU A 295 -29.06 16.99 -4.87
C GLU A 295 -27.80 17.59 -4.23
N TYR A 296 -26.82 18.00 -5.04
CA TYR A 296 -25.51 18.47 -4.56
C TYR A 296 -25.22 19.91 -4.99
N GLN A 297 -24.44 20.61 -4.18
CA GLN A 297 -23.82 21.91 -4.49
C GLN A 297 -22.53 21.69 -5.29
N VAL A 298 -22.65 21.11 -6.49
CA VAL A 298 -21.51 20.72 -7.35
C VAL A 298 -20.60 21.93 -7.63
N GLU A 299 -21.19 23.10 -7.81
CA GLU A 299 -20.47 24.38 -7.99
C GLU A 299 -19.44 24.67 -6.89
N LYS A 300 -19.70 24.24 -5.65
CA LYS A 300 -18.76 24.41 -4.52
C LYS A 300 -17.69 23.32 -4.44
N ILE A 301 -17.91 22.19 -5.10
CA ILE A 301 -16.93 21.09 -5.18
C ILE A 301 -15.88 21.42 -6.25
N ILE A 302 -16.31 22.03 -7.36
CA ILE A 302 -15.44 22.41 -8.49
C ILE A 302 -14.78 23.77 -8.32
N ASP A 303 -15.25 24.61 -7.38
CA ASP A 303 -14.68 25.93 -7.06
C ASP A 303 -13.34 25.85 -6.34
#